data_AF-A0A939C9Q5-F1
#
_entry.id   AF-A0A939C9Q5-F1
#
_cell.length_a   1.000
_cell.length_b   1.000
_cell.length_c   1.000
_cell.angle_alpha   90.00
_cell.angle_beta   90.00
_cell.angle_gamma   90.00
#
_symmetry.space_group_name_H-M   'P 1'
#
loop_
_entity.id
_entity.type
_entity.pdbx_description
1 polymer ?
#
loop_
_entity_poly.entity_id
_entity_poly.type
_entity_poly.pdbx_seq_one_letter_code
_entity_poly.pdbx_strand_id
1 'polypeptide(L)'
;MKPKTKIQKEVARLSANLRPISATQIDWAYRHCVEHIGYRTKKGNITCSDCGHEWHSDSGLCDTLEGCTCPKCHAELKVQDTRRRIYKETQNFSVITTCKGYQVIRVAQVRCESRKGEPMRFYCHEVVQRWISPDGKVTDMALLRGFLFCYCDVWALG
;
A
#
# COMPACT_ATOMS: atom_id res chain seq x y z
N MET A 1 -8.01 -18.76 10.22
CA MET A 1 -7.73 -19.54 11.45
C MET A 1 -9.05 -19.96 12.10
N LYS A 2 -9.16 -21.16 12.68
CA LYS A 2 -10.31 -21.56 13.52
C LYS A 2 -9.99 -21.29 15.00
N PRO A 3 -10.67 -20.33 15.67
CA PRO A 3 -10.40 -20.00 17.07
C PRO A 3 -10.64 -21.18 18.02
N LYS A 4 -9.65 -21.54 18.85
CA LYS A 4 -9.74 -22.66 19.79
C LYS A 4 -9.83 -22.17 21.24
N THR A 5 -8.98 -21.23 21.63
CA THR A 5 -8.89 -20.73 23.00
C THR A 5 -9.93 -19.64 23.29
N LYS A 6 -10.17 -19.32 24.58
CA LYS A 6 -11.07 -18.24 24.99
C LYS A 6 -10.65 -16.90 24.39
N ILE A 7 -9.37 -16.55 24.48
CA ILE A 7 -8.81 -15.30 23.95
C ILE A 7 -8.92 -15.23 22.42
N GLN A 8 -8.67 -16.33 21.69
CA GLN A 8 -8.83 -16.35 20.24
C GLN A 8 -10.30 -16.13 19.81
N LYS A 9 -11.25 -16.72 20.52
CA LYS A 9 -12.68 -16.53 20.24
C LYS A 9 -13.12 -15.09 20.50
N GLU A 10 -12.62 -14.49 21.58
CA GLU A 10 -12.86 -13.09 21.91
C GLU A 10 -12.27 -12.15 20.85
N VAL A 11 -10.99 -12.33 20.50
CA VAL A 11 -10.30 -11.57 19.45
C VAL A 11 -11.02 -11.68 18.12
N ALA A 12 -11.45 -12.88 17.72
CA ALA A 12 -12.20 -13.06 16.47
C ALA A 12 -13.52 -12.25 16.46
N ARG A 13 -14.25 -12.23 17.60
CA ARG A 13 -15.46 -11.42 17.75
C ARG A 13 -15.16 -9.91 17.72
N LEU A 14 -14.09 -9.47 18.38
CA LEU A 14 -13.70 -8.05 18.38
C LEU A 14 -13.24 -7.58 17.00
N SER A 15 -12.42 -8.39 16.32
CA SER A 15 -11.99 -8.18 14.94
C SER A 15 -13.16 -8.00 13.99
N ALA A 16 -14.19 -8.85 14.07
CA ALA A 16 -15.36 -8.76 13.21
C ALA A 16 -16.14 -7.44 13.35
N ASN A 17 -15.96 -6.73 14.48
CA ASN A 17 -16.60 -5.44 14.76
C ASN A 17 -15.62 -4.25 14.66
N LEU A 18 -14.36 -4.47 14.26
CA LEU A 18 -13.43 -3.37 14.03
C LEU A 18 -13.87 -2.56 12.82
N ARG A 19 -13.74 -1.24 12.94
CA ARG A 19 -13.88 -0.36 11.78
C ARG A 19 -12.78 -0.69 10.76
N PRO A 20 -13.07 -0.63 9.45
CA PRO A 20 -12.04 -0.74 8.42
C PRO A 20 -10.90 0.27 8.63
N ILE A 21 -9.77 0.05 7.95
CA ILE A 21 -8.74 1.09 7.83
C ILE A 21 -9.42 2.33 7.20
N SER A 22 -9.26 3.48 7.85
CA SER A 22 -9.98 4.70 7.47
C SER A 22 -9.46 5.30 6.17
N ALA A 23 -10.29 6.11 5.49
CA ALA A 23 -9.88 6.82 4.28
C ALA A 23 -8.62 7.68 4.49
N THR A 24 -8.48 8.34 5.64
CA THR A 24 -7.28 9.13 5.99
C THR A 24 -6.03 8.27 6.11
N GLN A 25 -6.15 7.05 6.64
CA GLN A 25 -5.02 6.12 6.73
C GLN A 25 -4.65 5.54 5.36
N ILE A 26 -5.65 5.29 4.51
CA ILE A 26 -5.44 4.85 3.13
C ILE A 26 -4.76 5.95 2.31
N ASP A 27 -5.20 7.19 2.44
CA ASP A 27 -4.60 8.36 1.79
C ASP A 27 -3.16 8.60 2.27
N TRP A 28 -2.90 8.44 3.57
CA TRP A 28 -1.53 8.47 4.09
C TRP A 28 -0.66 7.36 3.44
N ALA A 29 -1.17 6.14 3.36
CA ALA A 29 -0.43 5.03 2.73
C ALA A 29 -0.22 5.24 1.23
N TYR A 30 -1.19 5.83 0.53
CA TYR A 30 -1.05 6.20 -0.88
C TYR A 30 0.14 7.14 -1.09
N ARG A 31 0.30 8.15 -0.22
CA ARG A 31 1.34 9.19 -0.37
C ARG A 31 2.73 8.77 0.09
N HIS A 32 2.81 7.80 1.01
CA HIS A 32 4.04 7.52 1.74
C HIS A 32 4.53 6.07 1.64
N CYS A 33 3.69 5.14 1.20
CA CYS A 33 4.05 3.73 1.16
C CYS A 33 4.33 3.21 -0.25
N VAL A 34 4.10 3.98 -1.31
CA VAL A 34 4.41 3.58 -2.68
C VAL A 34 5.22 4.67 -3.38
N GLU A 35 6.01 4.27 -4.36
CA GLU A 35 6.78 5.19 -5.18
C GLU A 35 5.87 5.83 -6.24
N HIS A 36 5.85 7.16 -6.28
CA HIS A 36 5.20 7.94 -7.32
C HIS A 36 6.21 8.23 -8.43
N ILE A 37 5.95 7.77 -9.66
CA ILE A 37 6.94 7.76 -10.74
C ILE A 37 6.52 8.56 -11.96
N GLY A 38 7.51 9.13 -12.64
CA GLY A 38 7.36 9.71 -13.98
C GLY A 38 7.93 8.78 -15.05
N TYR A 39 7.11 8.29 -15.97
CA TYR A 39 7.57 7.47 -17.10
C TYR A 39 8.23 8.34 -18.16
N ARG A 40 9.57 8.45 -18.17
CA ARG A 40 10.27 9.23 -19.19
C ARG A 40 10.68 8.40 -20.39
N THR A 41 10.39 8.93 -21.57
CA THR A 41 10.84 8.38 -22.85
C THR A 41 12.15 9.01 -23.30
N LYS A 42 12.86 8.36 -24.24
CA LYS A 42 14.08 8.93 -24.87
C LYS A 42 13.86 10.29 -25.53
N LYS A 43 12.63 10.65 -25.87
CA LYS A 43 12.28 11.93 -26.49
C LYS A 43 12.03 13.05 -25.48
N GLY A 44 12.13 12.80 -24.16
CA GLY A 44 11.85 13.81 -23.14
C GLY A 44 10.40 13.84 -22.62
N ASN A 45 9.46 13.12 -23.25
CA ASN A 45 8.09 13.01 -22.71
C ASN A 45 8.07 12.24 -21.40
N ILE A 46 7.44 12.81 -20.38
CA ILE A 46 7.18 12.22 -19.07
C ILE A 46 5.67 12.01 -18.92
N THR A 47 5.28 10.84 -18.42
CA THR A 47 3.89 10.57 -18.02
C THR A 47 3.82 10.33 -16.53
N CYS A 48 2.91 11.01 -15.84
CA CYS A 48 2.68 10.84 -14.41
C CYS A 48 2.03 9.48 -14.11
N SER A 49 2.56 8.73 -13.13
CA SER A 49 1.96 7.46 -12.68
C SER A 49 0.58 7.63 -12.04
N ASP A 50 0.37 8.76 -11.37
CA ASP A 50 -0.79 8.98 -10.51
C ASP A 50 -2.04 9.38 -11.30
N CYS A 51 -1.89 10.34 -12.22
CA CYS A 51 -3.02 10.90 -12.97
C CYS A 51 -2.99 10.59 -14.48
N GLY A 52 -1.91 9.96 -14.98
CA GLY A 52 -1.74 9.61 -16.39
C GLY A 52 -1.44 10.79 -17.33
N HIS A 53 -1.32 12.02 -16.81
CA HIS A 53 -1.00 13.19 -17.64
C HIS A 53 0.40 13.07 -18.25
N GLU A 54 0.54 13.47 -19.52
CA GLU A 54 1.82 13.48 -20.24
C GLU A 54 2.22 14.91 -20.59
N TRP A 55 3.51 15.23 -20.43
CA TRP A 55 4.13 16.49 -20.82
C TRP A 55 5.56 16.25 -21.30
N HIS A 56 6.15 17.25 -21.96
CA HIS A 56 7.56 17.23 -22.35
C HIS A 56 8.41 17.93 -21.30
N SER A 57 9.58 17.37 -20.98
CA SER A 57 10.59 18.03 -20.15
C SER A 57 11.93 18.08 -20.87
N ASP A 58 12.51 19.27 -20.95
CA ASP A 58 13.87 19.51 -21.45
C ASP A 58 14.93 19.32 -20.35
N SER A 59 14.51 19.18 -19.09
CA SER A 59 15.37 19.18 -17.90
C SER A 59 15.83 17.77 -17.49
N GLY A 60 16.22 16.95 -18.46
CA GLY A 60 16.48 15.51 -18.25
C GLY A 60 17.43 15.17 -17.10
N LEU A 61 18.53 15.92 -16.93
CA LEU A 61 19.48 15.68 -15.83
C LEU A 61 18.86 16.02 -14.46
N CYS A 62 18.22 17.18 -14.32
CA CYS A 62 17.58 17.62 -13.09
C CYS A 62 16.48 16.64 -12.66
N ASP A 63 15.60 16.30 -13.60
CA ASP A 63 14.52 15.33 -13.41
C ASP A 63 15.01 13.97 -12.90
N THR A 64 16.22 13.54 -13.29
CA THR A 64 16.80 12.26 -12.87
C THR A 64 17.33 12.31 -11.43
N LEU A 65 17.89 13.46 -11.03
CA LEU A 65 18.55 13.61 -9.74
C LEU A 65 17.56 14.00 -8.63
N GLU A 66 16.61 14.89 -8.94
CA GLU A 66 15.70 15.47 -7.95
C GLU A 66 14.25 15.01 -8.14
N GLY A 67 13.94 14.34 -9.24
CA GLY A 67 12.57 14.06 -9.64
C GLY A 67 11.92 15.27 -10.32
N CYS A 68 10.60 15.23 -10.50
CA CYS A 68 9.83 16.34 -11.08
C CYS A 68 8.44 16.43 -10.44
N THR A 69 7.77 17.56 -10.63
CA THR A 69 6.39 17.74 -10.18
C THR A 69 5.43 17.61 -11.35
N CYS A 70 4.38 16.80 -11.21
CA CYS A 70 3.36 16.71 -12.24
C CYS A 70 2.62 18.06 -12.39
N PRO A 71 2.52 18.63 -13.60
CA PRO A 71 1.87 19.93 -13.79
C PRO A 71 0.33 19.87 -13.60
N LYS A 72 -0.26 18.67 -13.60
CA LYS A 72 -1.72 18.48 -13.46
C LYS A 72 -2.17 18.16 -12.04
N CYS A 73 -1.52 17.18 -11.39
CA CYS A 73 -1.91 16.74 -10.04
C CYS A 73 -0.95 17.20 -8.94
N HIS A 74 0.14 17.88 -9.31
CA HIS A 74 1.15 18.41 -8.38
C HIS A 74 1.85 17.36 -7.51
N ALA A 75 1.72 16.08 -7.86
CA ALA A 75 2.48 15.01 -7.22
C ALA A 75 3.98 15.17 -7.55
N GLU A 76 4.82 14.98 -6.54
CA GLU A 76 6.27 14.82 -6.72
C GLU A 76 6.55 13.40 -7.22
N LEU A 77 7.35 13.30 -8.28
CA LEU A 77 7.56 12.08 -9.03
C LEU A 77 9.05 11.78 -9.15
N LYS A 78 9.43 10.56 -8.84
CA LYS A 78 10.73 10.03 -9.20
C LYS A 78 10.73 9.63 -10.68
N VAL A 79 11.52 10.33 -11.48
CA VAL A 79 11.54 10.09 -12.92
C VAL A 79 12.33 8.82 -13.22
N GLN A 80 11.74 7.94 -14.02
CA GLN A 80 12.35 6.69 -14.46
C GLN A 80 12.42 6.66 -15.99
N ASP A 81 13.64 6.50 -16.52
CA ASP A 81 13.85 6.20 -17.93
C ASP A 81 13.46 4.75 -18.21
N THR A 82 12.28 4.56 -18.79
CA THR A 82 11.74 3.22 -18.98
C THR A 82 10.87 3.11 -20.22
N ARG A 83 10.93 1.93 -20.85
CA ARG A 83 9.98 1.53 -21.90
C ARG A 83 8.80 0.74 -21.34
N ARG A 84 8.81 0.42 -20.04
CA ARG A 84 7.71 -0.30 -19.38
C ARG A 84 6.47 0.58 -19.40
N ARG A 85 5.33 -0.03 -19.73
CA ARG A 85 4.02 0.64 -19.73
C ARG A 85 3.23 0.42 -18.46
N ILE A 86 3.67 -0.51 -17.62
CA ILE A 86 3.00 -0.90 -16.38
C ILE A 86 4.04 -0.90 -15.27
N TYR A 87 3.70 -0.26 -14.17
CA TYR A 87 4.42 -0.32 -12.90
C TYR A 87 3.48 -0.94 -11.87
N LYS A 88 4.02 -1.87 -11.07
CA LYS A 88 3.31 -2.50 -9.96
C LYS A 88 4.22 -2.50 -8.76
N GLU A 89 3.68 -2.10 -7.62
CA GLU A 89 4.35 -2.17 -6.34
C GLU A 89 3.38 -2.73 -5.31
N THR A 90 3.92 -3.54 -4.39
CA THR A 90 3.18 -4.03 -3.24
C THR A 90 4.01 -3.73 -2.02
N GLN A 91 3.41 -3.08 -1.03
CA GLN A 91 4.06 -2.70 0.22
C GLN A 91 3.13 -3.01 1.39
N ASN A 92 3.67 -3.06 2.59
CA ASN A 92 2.87 -3.22 3.80
C ASN A 92 3.03 -1.96 4.67
N PHE A 93 1.94 -1.51 5.27
CA PHE A 93 1.98 -0.49 6.31
C PHE A 93 1.19 -0.94 7.53
N SER A 94 1.46 -0.31 8.67
CA SER A 94 0.82 -0.67 9.93
C SER A 94 0.10 0.53 10.54
N VAL A 95 -1.07 0.26 11.10
CA VAL A 95 -1.84 1.19 11.93
C VAL A 95 -1.88 0.64 13.34
N ILE A 96 -1.48 1.43 14.31
CA ILE A 96 -1.63 1.09 15.73
C ILE A 96 -2.90 1.75 16.26
N THR A 97 -3.76 0.96 16.90
CA THR A 97 -5.01 1.44 17.49
C THR A 97 -5.32 0.68 18.79
N THR A 98 -6.48 0.94 19.38
CA THR A 98 -6.95 0.28 20.59
C THR A 98 -8.38 -0.23 20.41
N CYS A 99 -8.69 -1.39 20.98
CA CYS A 99 -10.04 -1.93 20.98
C CYS A 99 -10.31 -2.63 22.31
N LYS A 100 -11.30 -2.15 23.09
CA LYS A 100 -11.75 -2.76 24.34
C LYS A 100 -10.60 -3.16 25.30
N GLY A 101 -9.62 -2.28 25.47
CA GLY A 101 -8.45 -2.50 26.34
C GLY A 101 -7.26 -3.19 25.68
N TYR A 102 -7.42 -3.75 24.48
CA TYR A 102 -6.30 -4.26 23.69
C TYR A 102 -5.61 -3.13 22.94
N GLN A 103 -4.28 -3.19 22.85
CA GLN A 103 -3.55 -2.53 21.76
C GLN A 103 -3.60 -3.44 20.53
N VAL A 104 -3.91 -2.88 19.37
CA VAL A 104 -4.07 -3.62 18.11
C VAL A 104 -3.15 -3.03 17.06
N ILE A 105 -2.20 -3.83 16.58
CA ILE A 105 -1.37 -3.49 15.43
C ILE A 105 -2.02 -4.13 14.20
N ARG A 106 -2.45 -3.30 13.25
CA ARG A 106 -3.17 -3.71 12.04
C ARG A 106 -2.24 -3.53 10.85
N VAL A 107 -1.81 -4.62 10.24
CA VAL A 107 -0.97 -4.61 9.05
C VAL A 107 -1.87 -4.67 7.83
N ALA A 108 -1.75 -3.68 6.95
CA ALA A 108 -2.43 -3.63 5.67
C ALA A 108 -1.41 -3.71 4.53
N GLN A 109 -1.72 -4.57 3.56
CA GLN A 109 -1.03 -4.62 2.30
C GLN A 109 -1.64 -3.59 1.36
N VAL A 110 -0.78 -2.75 0.79
CA VAL A 110 -1.12 -1.85 -0.30
C VAL A 110 -0.54 -2.37 -1.60
N ARG A 111 -1.30 -2.25 -2.67
CA ARG A 111 -0.86 -2.57 -4.02
C ARG A 111 -1.19 -1.39 -4.92
N CYS A 112 -0.19 -0.89 -5.63
CA CYS A 112 -0.39 0.08 -6.70
C CYS A 112 -0.22 -0.58 -8.05
N GLU A 113 -1.06 -0.19 -9.00
CA GLU A 113 -0.89 -0.52 -10.41
C GLU A 113 -1.05 0.76 -11.22
N SER A 114 0.05 1.23 -11.79
CA SER A 114 0.05 2.35 -12.71
C SER A 114 0.27 1.85 -14.13
N ARG A 115 -0.61 2.27 -15.04
CA ARG A 115 -0.49 2.03 -16.48
C ARG A 115 -0.29 3.37 -17.15
N LYS A 116 0.76 3.47 -17.97
CA LYS A 116 1.13 4.72 -18.65
C LYS A 116 -0.07 5.28 -19.41
N GLY A 117 -0.48 6.51 -19.05
CA GLY A 117 -1.61 7.24 -19.64
C GLY A 117 -2.95 7.06 -18.90
N GLU A 118 -2.99 6.26 -17.84
CA GLU A 118 -4.17 6.04 -16.99
C GLU A 118 -3.89 6.47 -15.55
N PRO A 119 -4.91 6.90 -14.78
CA PRO A 119 -4.76 7.11 -13.35
C PRO A 119 -4.36 5.83 -12.61
N MET A 120 -3.54 5.97 -11.57
CA MET A 120 -3.09 4.84 -10.76
C MET A 120 -4.27 4.15 -10.06
N ARG A 121 -4.26 2.82 -10.05
CA ARG A 121 -5.14 2.02 -9.20
C ARG A 121 -4.43 1.69 -7.90
N PHE A 122 -5.07 1.99 -6.78
CA PHE A 122 -4.54 1.74 -5.45
C PHE A 122 -5.49 0.85 -4.66
N TYR A 123 -4.95 -0.23 -4.11
CA TYR A 123 -5.68 -1.22 -3.33
C TYR A 123 -5.08 -1.27 -1.94
N CYS A 124 -5.93 -1.40 -0.90
CA CYS A 124 -5.50 -1.52 0.48
C CYS A 124 -6.34 -2.59 1.18
N HIS A 125 -5.68 -3.64 1.67
CA HIS A 125 -6.32 -4.74 2.35
C HIS A 125 -5.64 -5.00 3.68
N GLU A 126 -6.41 -5.07 4.76
CA GLU A 126 -5.88 -5.54 6.03
C GLU A 126 -5.62 -7.05 5.96
N VAL A 127 -4.39 -7.45 6.27
CA VAL A 127 -3.90 -8.81 6.10
C VAL A 127 -3.52 -9.47 7.42
N VAL A 128 -3.12 -8.68 8.42
CA VAL A 128 -2.78 -9.15 9.77
C VAL A 128 -3.32 -8.19 10.83
N GLN A 129 -3.78 -8.74 11.94
CA GLN A 129 -4.01 -8.02 13.19
C GLN A 129 -3.26 -8.72 14.31
N ARG A 130 -2.48 -7.96 15.06
CA ARG A 130 -1.83 -8.41 16.30
C ARG A 130 -2.51 -7.74 17.49
N TRP A 131 -3.10 -8.56 18.35
CA TRP A 131 -3.82 -8.12 19.55
C TRP A 131 -2.94 -8.34 20.77
N ILE A 132 -2.68 -7.27 21.52
CA ILE A 132 -1.88 -7.27 22.73
C ILE A 132 -2.81 -6.91 23.89
N SER A 133 -3.03 -7.85 24.80
CA SER A 133 -3.86 -7.63 25.99
C SER A 133 -3.13 -6.78 27.04
N PRO A 134 -3.85 -6.24 28.04
CA PRO A 134 -3.24 -5.47 29.14
C PRO A 134 -2.18 -6.24 29.95
N ASP A 135 -2.32 -7.58 30.04
CA ASP A 135 -1.35 -8.46 30.69
C ASP A 135 -0.23 -8.94 29.75
N GLY A 136 -0.11 -8.34 28.56
CA GLY A 136 0.97 -8.58 27.60
C GLY A 136 0.81 -9.86 26.75
N LYS A 137 -0.33 -10.56 26.81
CA LYS A 137 -0.58 -11.73 25.97
C LYS A 137 -0.87 -11.29 24.54
N VAL A 138 -0.21 -11.97 23.60
CA VAL A 138 -0.34 -11.69 22.17
C VAL A 138 -1.24 -12.73 21.50
N THR A 139 -2.14 -12.28 20.64
CA THR A 139 -2.96 -13.14 19.77
C THR A 139 -3.03 -12.52 18.38
N ASP A 140 -2.64 -13.29 17.36
CA ASP A 140 -2.62 -12.83 15.98
C ASP A 140 -3.80 -13.40 15.17
N MET A 141 -4.33 -12.58 14.27
CA MET A 141 -5.29 -12.94 13.23
C MET A 141 -4.65 -12.58 11.88
N ALA A 142 -4.68 -13.47 10.91
CA ALA A 142 -4.15 -13.19 9.58
C ALA A 142 -4.99 -13.85 8.50
N LEU A 143 -5.01 -13.24 7.31
CA LEU A 143 -5.51 -13.89 6.11
C LEU A 143 -4.65 -15.12 5.79
N LEU A 144 -5.27 -16.10 5.13
CA LEU A 144 -4.54 -17.27 4.65
C LEU A 144 -3.46 -16.84 3.66
N ARG A 145 -2.28 -17.45 3.77
CA ARG A 145 -1.27 -17.41 2.72
C ARG A 145 -1.53 -18.58 1.78
N GLY A 146 -1.45 -18.34 0.47
CA GLY A 146 -1.56 -19.44 -0.49
C GLY A 146 -0.35 -20.37 -0.36
N PHE A 147 -0.62 -21.67 -0.24
CA PHE A 147 0.39 -22.70 0.02
C PHE A 147 1.49 -22.82 -1.06
N LEU A 148 1.21 -22.39 -2.31
CA LEU A 148 2.17 -22.45 -3.43
C LEU A 148 3.01 -21.18 -3.61
N PHE A 149 2.84 -20.13 -2.82
CA PHE A 149 3.62 -18.91 -2.99
C PHE A 149 4.93 -19.01 -2.20
N CYS A 150 6.05 -19.26 -2.90
CA CYS A 150 7.41 -19.16 -2.34
C CYS A 150 7.82 -17.73 -1.94
N TYR A 151 6.85 -16.82 -1.78
CA TYR A 151 7.03 -15.39 -1.50
C TYR A 151 6.30 -15.04 -0.20
N CYS A 152 7.01 -14.44 0.76
CA CYS A 152 6.51 -14.19 2.11
C CYS A 152 5.35 -13.19 2.21
N ASP A 153 5.05 -12.45 1.13
CA ASP A 153 4.11 -11.32 1.11
C ASP A 153 2.89 -11.54 0.19
N VAL A 154 2.57 -12.79 -0.16
CA VAL A 154 1.38 -13.11 -0.97
C VAL A 154 0.24 -13.62 -0.08
N TRP A 155 -0.77 -12.77 0.11
CA TRP A 155 -1.98 -13.12 0.85
C TRP A 155 -3.06 -13.63 -0.12
N ALA A 156 -3.86 -14.58 0.34
CA ALA A 156 -5.07 -15.00 -0.38
C ALA A 156 -6.14 -13.91 -0.23
N LEU A 157 -6.05 -12.90 -1.09
CA LEU A 157 -7.09 -11.90 -1.31
C LEU A 157 -8.09 -12.56 -2.26
N GLY A 158 -9.23 -13.01 -1.72
CA GLY A 158 -10.30 -13.66 -2.48
C GLY A 158 -10.91 -12.76 -3.54
#